data_AF-A0A933HB18-F1
#
_entry.id   AF-A0A933HB18-F1
#
_cell.length_a   1.000
_cell.length_b   1.000
_cell.length_c   1.000
_cell.angle_alpha   90.00
_cell.angle_beta   90.00
_cell.angle_gamma   90.00
#
_symmetry.space_group_name_H-M   'P 1'
#
loop_
_entity.id
_entity.type
_entity.pdbx_description
1 polymer ?
#
loop_
_entity_poly.entity_id
_entity_poly.type
_entity_poly.pdbx_seq_one_letter_code
_entity_poly.pdbx_strand_id
1 'polypeptide(L)'
;FKYLQWIVHKQWQKAKESAQINGIKLFGDLPFMVNQESADVWSRQIEFDLTREIGAPPDAFSKTGQKWGLPAPDWAEMEKNNFEWWSMRIKKAACFYDIFRIDHMVGFFRTWIIPNDPRLAPDFDIKTAEYQKVRGKKFLQTAVSASPALPVAEDLGVIPPYVRETLRELNVPGYKVLRWEKESGEYIDTEKYLPVSLATTSTHDNEPLAQWWKIISAGEKRLFWKMISGRQETPPPFSKARSRIIKKLLESSSCLAVLPIQDIFGLKDRINIPNTVGSHNWSYRFAAPVENFLTKHAETIENFRKTVEEAGRG
;
A
#
# COMPACT_ATOMS: atom_id res chain seq x y z
N PHE A 1 18.13 5.82 -24.94
CA PHE A 1 17.35 6.09 -23.72
C PHE A 1 16.15 7.02 -23.96
N LYS A 2 16.35 8.31 -24.34
CA LYS A 2 15.24 9.28 -24.49
C LYS A 2 14.10 8.83 -25.43
N TYR A 3 14.41 8.16 -26.54
CA TYR A 3 13.41 7.59 -27.44
C TYR A 3 12.51 6.53 -26.76
N LEU A 4 13.10 5.62 -25.96
CA LEU A 4 12.32 4.61 -25.23
C LEU A 4 11.39 5.27 -24.20
N GLN A 5 11.89 6.27 -23.46
CA GLN A 5 11.07 7.06 -22.54
C GLN A 5 9.90 7.75 -23.26
N TRP A 6 10.15 8.29 -24.46
CA TRP A 6 9.10 8.89 -25.29
C TRP A 6 8.02 7.88 -25.71
N ILE A 7 8.42 6.68 -26.15
CA ILE A 7 7.48 5.61 -26.52
C ILE A 7 6.62 5.19 -25.33
N VAL A 8 7.23 4.88 -24.18
CA VAL A 8 6.51 4.46 -22.97
C VAL A 8 5.56 5.58 -22.50
N HIS A 9 6.03 6.83 -22.52
CA HIS A 9 5.21 7.98 -22.15
C HIS A 9 3.97 8.10 -23.05
N LYS A 10 4.15 7.98 -24.38
CA LYS A 10 3.03 8.04 -25.34
C LYS A 10 2.02 6.91 -25.12
N GLN A 11 2.51 5.69 -24.89
CA GLN A 11 1.63 4.54 -24.63
C GLN A 11 0.86 4.71 -23.31
N TRP A 12 1.52 5.17 -22.25
CA TRP A 12 0.88 5.42 -20.97
C TRP A 12 -0.15 6.54 -21.04
N GLN A 13 0.14 7.64 -21.74
CA GLN A 13 -0.82 8.72 -21.95
C GLN A 13 -2.08 8.21 -22.64
N LYS A 14 -1.93 7.43 -23.72
CA LYS A 14 -3.08 6.83 -24.42
C LYS A 14 -3.91 5.92 -23.50
N ALA A 15 -3.25 5.14 -22.63
CA ALA A 15 -3.94 4.29 -21.66
C ALA A 15 -4.70 5.12 -20.61
N LYS A 16 -4.08 6.18 -20.08
CA LYS A 16 -4.72 7.11 -19.13
C LYS A 16 -5.91 7.83 -19.75
N GLU A 17 -5.78 8.34 -20.97
CA GLU A 17 -6.87 8.98 -21.71
C GLU A 17 -8.04 8.01 -21.90
N SER A 18 -7.75 6.75 -22.27
CA SER A 18 -8.78 5.71 -22.38
C SER A 18 -9.46 5.41 -21.03
N ALA A 19 -8.70 5.37 -19.93
CA ALA A 19 -9.27 5.18 -18.59
C ALA A 19 -10.21 6.36 -18.23
N GLN A 20 -9.78 7.59 -18.48
CA GLN A 20 -10.54 8.80 -18.20
C GLN A 20 -11.85 8.87 -19.00
N ILE A 21 -11.84 8.52 -20.29
CA ILE A 21 -13.06 8.45 -21.12
C ILE A 21 -14.08 7.47 -20.54
N ASN A 22 -13.62 6.41 -19.88
CA ASN A 22 -14.47 5.41 -19.22
C ASN A 22 -14.75 5.71 -17.74
N GLY A 23 -14.40 6.91 -17.24
CA GLY A 23 -14.59 7.29 -15.84
C GLY A 23 -13.69 6.54 -14.85
N ILE A 24 -12.65 5.85 -15.32
CA ILE A 24 -11.71 5.07 -14.50
C ILE A 24 -10.56 5.98 -14.07
N LYS A 25 -10.35 6.08 -12.76
CA LYS A 25 -9.18 6.74 -12.16
C LYS A 25 -8.02 5.74 -12.00
N LEU A 26 -6.81 6.17 -12.32
CA LEU A 26 -5.60 5.36 -12.14
C LEU A 26 -4.97 5.62 -10.78
N PHE A 27 -4.68 4.54 -10.06
CA PHE A 27 -4.03 4.57 -8.75
C PHE A 27 -2.60 4.06 -8.86
N GLY A 28 -1.63 4.96 -8.73
CA GLY A 28 -0.20 4.65 -8.76
C GLY A 28 0.41 4.39 -7.40
N ASP A 29 1.70 4.09 -7.39
CA ASP A 29 2.49 3.79 -6.19
C ASP A 29 3.84 4.50 -6.25
N LEU A 30 4.19 5.22 -5.18
CA LEU A 30 5.47 5.89 -5.01
C LEU A 30 6.25 5.18 -3.90
N PRO A 31 7.35 4.48 -4.24
CA PRO A 31 8.19 3.85 -3.24
C PRO A 31 8.83 4.89 -2.33
N PHE A 32 9.04 4.53 -1.06
CA PHE A 32 9.61 5.41 -0.05
C PHE A 32 10.99 5.94 -0.47
N MET A 33 11.87 5.08 -0.95
CA MET A 33 13.19 5.48 -1.43
C MET A 33 13.54 4.83 -2.76
N VAL A 34 14.63 5.31 -3.35
CA VAL A 34 15.17 4.84 -4.62
C VAL A 34 16.45 4.04 -4.38
N ASN A 35 16.83 3.20 -5.32
CA ASN A 35 18.08 2.45 -5.24
C ASN A 35 19.28 3.41 -5.26
N GLN A 36 20.37 3.07 -4.55
CA GLN A 36 21.60 3.86 -4.52
C GLN A 36 22.24 4.03 -5.91
N GLU A 37 22.07 3.05 -6.80
CA GLU A 37 22.54 3.05 -8.19
C GLU A 37 21.50 3.68 -9.14
N SER A 38 20.87 4.79 -8.73
CA SER A 38 19.86 5.48 -9.53
C SER A 38 20.33 6.85 -10.02
N ALA A 39 19.73 7.33 -11.11
CA ALA A 39 19.95 8.68 -11.62
C ALA A 39 19.52 9.75 -10.60
N ASP A 40 18.50 9.46 -9.77
CA ASP A 40 18.06 10.32 -8.67
C ASP A 40 19.19 10.56 -7.66
N VAL A 41 19.78 9.47 -7.14
CA VAL A 41 20.87 9.54 -6.16
C VAL A 41 22.12 10.15 -6.77
N TRP A 42 22.47 9.77 -8.01
CA TRP A 42 23.62 10.34 -8.71
C TRP A 42 23.50 11.85 -8.92
N SER A 43 22.32 12.36 -9.27
CA SER A 43 22.11 13.78 -9.59
C SER A 43 21.86 14.67 -8.36
N ARG A 44 21.49 14.09 -7.21
CA ARG A 44 21.15 14.83 -5.98
C ARG A 44 21.89 14.26 -4.77
N GLN A 45 23.18 14.01 -4.91
CA GLN A 45 24.01 13.31 -3.92
C GLN A 45 23.92 13.89 -2.50
N ILE A 46 23.78 15.21 -2.34
CA ILE A 46 23.69 15.85 -1.03
C ILE A 46 22.43 15.45 -0.24
N GLU A 47 21.38 14.97 -0.92
CA GLU A 47 20.13 14.56 -0.28
C GLU A 47 20.13 13.08 0.14
N PHE A 48 21.21 12.32 -0.16
CA PHE A 48 21.30 10.90 0.13
C PHE A 48 22.64 10.57 0.80
N ASP A 49 22.58 9.89 1.94
CA ASP A 49 23.77 9.36 2.61
C ASP A 49 24.01 7.91 2.20
N LEU A 50 25.11 7.68 1.47
CA LEU A 50 25.54 6.36 1.00
C LEU A 50 26.32 5.56 2.05
N THR A 51 26.65 6.15 3.20
CA THR A 51 27.30 5.46 4.34
C THR A 51 26.30 4.76 5.26
N ARG A 52 25.01 4.97 5.01
CA ARG A 52 23.90 4.45 5.79
C ARG A 52 22.83 3.90 4.87
N GLU A 53 22.18 2.85 5.31
CA GLU A 53 21.03 2.26 4.63
C GLU A 53 19.76 2.44 5.47
N ILE A 54 18.62 2.18 4.85
CA ILE A 54 17.32 2.16 5.54
C ILE A 54 16.71 0.75 5.58
N GLY A 55 15.74 0.62 6.47
CA GLY A 55 15.07 -0.65 6.71
C GLY A 55 13.82 -0.51 7.56
N ALA A 56 13.43 -1.62 8.15
CA ALA A 56 12.41 -1.68 9.19
C ALA A 56 13.02 -2.20 10.50
N PRO A 57 12.59 -1.67 11.67
CA PRO A 57 13.02 -2.20 12.96
C PRO A 57 12.50 -3.63 13.17
N PRO A 58 13.06 -4.37 14.15
CA PRO A 58 12.46 -5.59 14.64
C PRO A 58 11.00 -5.41 15.07
N ASP A 59 10.16 -6.39 14.76
CA ASP A 59 8.75 -6.42 15.16
C ASP A 59 8.27 -7.85 15.46
N ALA A 60 6.97 -8.03 15.67
CA ALA A 60 6.36 -9.33 15.96
C ALA A 60 6.51 -10.36 14.82
N PHE A 61 6.81 -9.92 13.60
CA PHE A 61 6.94 -10.75 12.40
C PHE A 61 8.41 -10.97 11.98
N SER A 62 9.31 -10.02 12.28
CA SER A 62 10.74 -10.12 12.04
C SER A 62 11.56 -9.76 13.29
N LYS A 63 12.18 -10.78 13.91
CA LYS A 63 13.06 -10.59 15.08
C LYS A 63 14.29 -9.73 14.81
N THR A 64 14.74 -9.67 13.56
CA THR A 64 15.95 -8.94 13.15
C THR A 64 15.63 -7.66 12.39
N GLY A 65 14.36 -7.32 12.21
CA GLY A 65 13.95 -6.24 11.33
C GLY A 65 14.20 -6.58 9.86
N GLN A 66 14.33 -5.55 9.03
CA GLN A 66 14.60 -5.69 7.60
C GLN A 66 15.65 -4.68 7.17
N LYS A 67 16.55 -5.10 6.27
CA LYS A 67 17.55 -4.24 5.62
C LYS A 67 17.23 -4.18 4.12
N TRP A 68 17.00 -2.99 3.57
CA TRP A 68 16.45 -2.87 2.22
C TRP A 68 17.48 -2.59 1.12
N GLY A 69 18.73 -2.27 1.44
CA GLY A 69 19.72 -1.93 0.40
C GLY A 69 19.50 -0.56 -0.24
N LEU A 70 18.71 0.31 0.40
CA LEU A 70 18.41 1.66 -0.07
C LEU A 70 19.19 2.68 0.77
N PRO A 71 19.72 3.76 0.17
CA PRO A 71 20.49 4.76 0.90
C PRO A 71 19.59 5.54 1.86
N ALA A 72 20.18 6.04 2.94
CA ALA A 72 19.46 6.91 3.86
C ALA A 72 19.19 8.28 3.25
N PRO A 73 17.97 8.84 3.38
CA PRO A 73 17.73 10.24 3.05
C PRO A 73 18.44 11.15 4.04
N ASP A 74 19.11 12.20 3.56
CA ASP A 74 19.51 13.31 4.38
C ASP A 74 18.33 14.27 4.55
N TRP A 75 17.50 13.99 5.56
CA TRP A 75 16.32 14.79 5.85
C TRP A 75 16.62 16.25 6.16
N ALA A 76 17.79 16.54 6.76
CA ALA A 76 18.16 17.92 7.07
C ALA A 76 18.43 18.70 5.77
N GLU A 77 19.12 18.10 4.80
CA GLU A 77 19.30 18.72 3.48
C GLU A 77 17.99 18.83 2.70
N MET A 78 17.17 17.76 2.68
CA MET A 78 15.86 17.80 2.01
C MET A 78 14.90 18.84 2.64
N GLU A 79 14.97 19.08 3.94
CA GLU A 79 14.11 20.08 4.59
C GLU A 79 14.47 21.52 4.25
N LYS A 80 15.75 21.82 3.93
CA LYS A 80 16.21 23.17 3.58
C LYS A 80 15.56 23.70 2.30
N ASN A 81 15.27 22.83 1.35
CA ASN A 81 14.59 23.18 0.09
C ASN A 81 13.09 22.82 0.08
N ASN A 82 12.51 22.54 1.25
CA ASN A 82 11.11 22.12 1.41
C ASN A 82 10.75 20.86 0.60
N PHE A 83 11.60 19.84 0.69
CA PHE A 83 11.40 18.54 0.04
C PHE A 83 11.20 18.68 -1.49
N GLU A 84 12.04 19.47 -2.14
CA GLU A 84 11.93 19.77 -3.58
C GLU A 84 11.91 18.48 -4.41
N TRP A 85 12.83 17.56 -4.15
CA TRP A 85 12.90 16.28 -4.87
C TRP A 85 11.59 15.48 -4.77
N TRP A 86 11.01 15.40 -3.58
CA TRP A 86 9.72 14.75 -3.37
C TRP A 86 8.57 15.46 -4.05
N SER A 87 8.55 16.79 -3.99
CA SER A 87 7.57 17.61 -4.71
C SER A 87 7.63 17.36 -6.21
N MET A 88 8.83 17.24 -6.79
CA MET A 88 9.02 16.89 -8.19
C MET A 88 8.52 15.47 -8.51
N ARG A 89 8.82 14.48 -7.66
CA ARG A 89 8.33 13.09 -7.82
C ARG A 89 6.81 13.03 -7.80
N ILE A 90 6.15 13.72 -6.86
CA ILE A 90 4.69 13.75 -6.74
C ILE A 90 4.05 14.44 -7.94
N LYS A 91 4.57 15.61 -8.36
CA LYS A 91 4.11 16.30 -9.57
C LYS A 91 4.23 15.40 -10.81
N LYS A 92 5.33 14.67 -10.93
CA LYS A 92 5.55 13.76 -12.04
C LYS A 92 4.62 12.55 -11.99
N ALA A 93 4.39 11.97 -10.80
CA ALA A 93 3.44 10.87 -10.62
C ALA A 93 2.01 11.29 -10.96
N ALA A 94 1.61 12.52 -10.62
CA ALA A 94 0.29 13.05 -10.95
C ALA A 94 0.06 13.23 -12.46
N CYS A 95 1.12 13.35 -13.27
CA CYS A 95 0.97 13.25 -14.73
C CYS A 95 0.45 11.86 -15.15
N PHE A 96 0.78 10.82 -14.39
CA PHE A 96 0.50 9.42 -14.72
C PHE A 96 -0.71 8.83 -14.00
N TYR A 97 -1.02 9.32 -12.81
CA TYR A 97 -2.05 8.76 -11.91
C TYR A 97 -2.96 9.86 -11.36
N ASP A 98 -4.20 9.50 -11.04
CA ASP A 98 -5.18 10.39 -10.42
C ASP A 98 -5.17 10.26 -8.88
N ILE A 99 -4.70 9.11 -8.39
CA ILE A 99 -4.47 8.78 -6.98
C ILE A 99 -3.07 8.17 -6.91
N PHE A 100 -2.31 8.39 -5.83
CA PHE A 100 -1.03 7.73 -5.64
C PHE A 100 -0.80 7.30 -4.19
N ARG A 101 -0.25 6.10 -4.01
CA ARG A 101 0.15 5.58 -2.72
C ARG A 101 1.53 6.14 -2.40
N ILE A 102 1.74 6.58 -1.16
CA ILE A 102 3.07 6.83 -0.60
C ILE A 102 3.40 5.63 0.27
N ASP A 103 4.33 4.82 -0.21
CA ASP A 103 4.85 3.64 0.47
C ASP A 103 5.60 4.04 1.76
N HIS A 104 5.50 3.19 2.79
CA HIS A 104 6.19 3.32 4.06
C HIS A 104 6.07 4.73 4.70
N MET A 105 4.82 5.21 4.87
CA MET A 105 4.53 6.57 5.34
C MET A 105 5.23 6.93 6.67
N VAL A 106 5.39 5.95 7.57
CA VAL A 106 6.06 6.17 8.85
C VAL A 106 7.52 6.60 8.70
N GLY A 107 8.18 6.24 7.60
CA GLY A 107 9.57 6.61 7.29
C GLY A 107 9.79 8.12 7.29
N PHE A 108 8.79 8.89 6.86
CA PHE A 108 8.84 10.36 6.84
C PHE A 108 8.66 10.99 8.23
N PHE A 109 8.10 10.25 9.18
CA PHE A 109 8.04 10.67 10.58
C PHE A 109 9.32 10.24 11.30
N ARG A 110 9.74 8.99 11.12
CA ARG A 110 10.95 8.39 11.69
C ARG A 110 11.51 7.36 10.72
N THR A 111 12.74 7.53 10.28
CA THR A 111 13.41 6.57 9.40
C THR A 111 14.27 5.64 10.25
N TRP A 112 14.13 4.33 10.06
CA TRP A 112 15.02 3.35 10.66
C TRP A 112 16.33 3.30 9.86
N ILE A 113 17.43 3.71 10.50
CA ILE A 113 18.74 3.86 9.89
C ILE A 113 19.63 2.68 10.29
N ILE A 114 20.28 2.07 9.31
CA ILE A 114 21.24 0.98 9.47
C ILE A 114 22.60 1.49 8.98
N PRO A 115 23.55 1.78 9.88
CA PRO A 115 24.88 2.18 9.47
C PRO A 115 25.62 1.08 8.69
N ASN A 116 26.43 1.46 7.70
CA ASN A 116 27.30 0.50 7.01
C ASN A 116 28.49 0.07 7.89
N ASP A 117 28.86 0.90 8.87
CA ASP A 117 29.83 0.54 9.89
C ASP A 117 29.22 -0.50 10.86
N PRO A 118 29.72 -1.75 10.88
CA PRO A 118 29.14 -2.82 11.69
C PRO A 118 29.31 -2.60 13.20
N ARG A 119 30.10 -1.60 13.62
CA ARG A 119 30.28 -1.22 15.04
C ARG A 119 29.13 -0.37 15.57
N LEU A 120 28.32 0.21 14.69
CA LEU A 120 27.22 1.09 15.05
C LEU A 120 25.89 0.31 14.98
N ALA A 121 25.06 0.48 16.00
CA ALA A 121 23.75 -0.16 16.05
C ALA A 121 22.72 0.58 15.18
N PRO A 122 21.81 -0.13 14.49
CA PRO A 122 20.67 0.48 13.84
C PRO A 122 19.74 1.18 14.82
N ASP A 123 19.18 2.33 14.43
CA ASP A 123 18.26 3.09 15.26
C ASP A 123 17.44 4.09 14.42
N PHE A 124 16.38 4.67 14.99
CA PHE A 124 15.62 5.76 14.35
C PHE A 124 16.43 7.04 14.28
N ASP A 125 16.37 7.74 13.16
CA ASP A 125 17.04 9.03 12.96
C ASP A 125 16.57 10.12 13.94
N ILE A 126 15.26 10.20 14.21
CA ILE A 126 14.66 11.08 15.21
C ILE A 126 14.19 10.23 16.39
N LYS A 127 14.55 10.62 17.62
CA LYS A 127 14.19 9.88 18.84
C LYS A 127 12.87 10.30 19.46
N THR A 128 12.53 11.58 19.40
CA THR A 128 11.37 12.12 20.13
C THR A 128 10.14 12.18 19.23
N ALA A 129 8.98 11.81 19.80
CA ALA A 129 7.72 11.84 19.07
C ALA A 129 7.34 13.26 18.58
N GLU A 130 7.75 14.29 19.32
CA GLU A 130 7.52 15.69 18.95
C GLU A 130 8.17 16.04 17.61
N TYR A 131 9.47 15.81 17.46
CA TYR A 131 10.17 16.09 16.20
C TYR A 131 9.73 15.16 15.06
N GLN A 132 9.39 13.90 15.37
CA GLN A 132 8.83 12.97 14.38
C GLN A 132 7.50 13.50 13.81
N LYS A 133 6.61 14.03 14.67
CA LYS A 133 5.34 14.63 14.26
C LYS A 133 5.55 15.90 13.43
N VAL A 134 6.52 16.75 13.81
CA VAL A 134 6.85 17.98 13.06
C VAL A 134 7.30 17.66 11.64
N ARG A 135 8.30 16.80 11.44
CA ARG A 135 8.79 16.44 10.10
C ARG A 135 7.71 15.76 9.26
N GLY A 136 7.04 14.75 9.83
CA GLY A 136 6.01 14.00 9.10
C GLY A 136 4.84 14.88 8.67
N LYS A 137 4.40 15.82 9.52
CA LYS A 137 3.37 16.80 9.17
C LYS A 137 3.83 17.76 8.08
N LYS A 138 5.07 18.28 8.18
CA LYS A 138 5.66 19.16 7.15
C LYS A 138 5.73 18.47 5.79
N PHE A 139 6.17 17.20 5.77
CA PHE A 139 6.20 16.39 4.54
C PHE A 139 4.80 16.16 3.97
N LEU A 140 3.84 15.72 4.78
CA LEU A 140 2.47 15.46 4.32
C LEU A 140 1.82 16.73 3.75
N GLN A 141 1.99 17.88 4.40
CA GLN A 141 1.51 19.17 3.88
C GLN A 141 2.14 19.50 2.52
N THR A 142 3.43 19.23 2.37
CA THR A 142 4.14 19.39 1.09
C THR A 142 3.58 18.45 0.03
N ALA A 143 3.38 17.17 0.37
CA ALA A 143 2.85 16.16 -0.54
C ALA A 143 1.44 16.47 -1.03
N VAL A 144 0.54 16.87 -0.12
CA VAL A 144 -0.84 17.30 -0.43
C VAL A 144 -0.84 18.57 -1.29
N SER A 145 0.09 19.50 -1.05
CA SER A 145 0.16 20.77 -1.80
C SER A 145 0.85 20.64 -3.16
N ALA A 146 1.63 19.58 -3.38
CA ALA A 146 2.43 19.42 -4.59
C ALA A 146 1.58 19.12 -5.84
N SER A 147 0.38 18.56 -5.68
CA SER A 147 -0.48 18.10 -6.77
C SER A 147 -1.95 17.97 -6.34
N PRO A 148 -2.93 18.14 -7.26
CA PRO A 148 -4.33 17.83 -6.99
C PRO A 148 -4.65 16.32 -6.93
N ALA A 149 -3.73 15.44 -7.33
CA ALA A 149 -3.94 14.00 -7.23
C ALA A 149 -4.02 13.57 -5.76
N LEU A 150 -4.91 12.63 -5.44
CA LEU A 150 -5.15 12.21 -4.05
C LEU A 150 -3.99 11.35 -3.54
N PRO A 151 -3.24 11.77 -2.50
CA PRO A 151 -2.30 10.87 -1.82
C PRO A 151 -3.05 9.87 -0.95
N VAL A 152 -2.55 8.64 -0.88
CA VAL A 152 -2.95 7.62 0.08
C VAL A 152 -1.69 7.16 0.82
N ALA A 153 -1.69 7.28 2.14
CA ALA A 153 -0.57 6.88 2.98
C ALA A 153 -0.62 5.39 3.26
N GLU A 154 0.44 4.66 2.96
CA GLU A 154 0.58 3.32 3.50
C GLU A 154 1.17 3.37 4.92
N ASP A 155 0.30 3.11 5.89
CA ASP A 155 0.56 3.12 7.33
C ASP A 155 0.36 1.72 7.96
N LEU A 156 1.04 0.72 7.39
CA LEU A 156 1.02 -0.66 7.88
C LEU A 156 2.24 -0.95 8.77
N GLY A 157 2.12 -1.99 9.59
CA GLY A 157 3.14 -2.36 10.58
C GLY A 157 3.01 -1.63 11.91
N VAL A 158 4.13 -1.41 12.59
CA VAL A 158 4.16 -0.80 13.94
C VAL A 158 4.13 0.73 13.83
N ILE A 159 2.91 1.27 13.73
CA ILE A 159 2.65 2.68 13.51
C ILE A 159 2.31 3.39 14.83
N PRO A 160 3.06 4.44 15.21
CA PRO A 160 2.69 5.28 16.36
C PRO A 160 1.35 5.97 16.14
N PRO A 161 0.50 6.10 17.19
CA PRO A 161 -0.84 6.70 17.07
C PRO A 161 -0.86 8.08 16.40
N TYR A 162 0.13 8.92 16.70
CA TYR A 162 0.22 10.29 16.17
C TYR A 162 0.36 10.34 14.63
N VAL A 163 0.83 9.27 13.98
CA VAL A 163 0.90 9.21 12.51
C VAL A 163 -0.51 9.21 11.93
N ARG A 164 -1.38 8.33 12.45
CA ARG A 164 -2.79 8.23 12.02
C ARG A 164 -3.60 9.47 12.39
N GLU A 165 -3.30 10.11 13.52
CA GLU A 165 -3.86 11.41 13.88
C GLU A 165 -3.50 12.47 12.83
N THR A 166 -2.22 12.55 12.44
CA THR A 166 -1.74 13.53 11.45
C THR A 166 -2.35 13.29 10.07
N LEU A 167 -2.48 12.02 9.65
CA LEU A 167 -3.17 11.65 8.40
C LEU A 167 -4.63 12.12 8.42
N ARG A 168 -5.34 11.91 9.54
CA ARG A 168 -6.72 12.37 9.72
C ARG A 168 -6.82 13.90 9.69
N GLU A 169 -5.93 14.61 10.39
CA GLU A 169 -5.87 16.09 10.37
C GLU A 169 -5.74 16.65 8.96
N LEU A 170 -5.00 15.96 8.08
CA LEU A 170 -4.71 16.39 6.70
C LEU A 170 -5.62 15.73 5.65
N ASN A 171 -6.64 14.98 6.08
CA ASN A 171 -7.55 14.22 5.20
C ASN A 171 -6.82 13.28 4.21
N VAL A 172 -5.72 12.67 4.63
CA VAL A 172 -4.97 11.69 3.83
C VAL A 172 -5.42 10.28 4.23
N PRO A 173 -6.02 9.48 3.31
CA PRO A 173 -6.43 8.12 3.63
C PRO A 173 -5.25 7.22 4.03
N GLY A 174 -5.37 6.56 5.18
CA GLY A 174 -4.51 5.44 5.59
C GLY A 174 -5.08 4.08 5.17
N TYR A 175 -4.31 3.01 5.25
CA TYR A 175 -4.74 1.66 4.92
C TYR A 175 -5.49 0.97 6.07
N LYS A 176 -6.44 0.12 5.67
CA LYS A 176 -7.20 -0.81 6.51
C LYS A 176 -7.21 -2.17 5.85
N VAL A 177 -6.33 -3.07 6.31
CA VAL A 177 -6.25 -4.42 5.75
C VAL A 177 -7.08 -5.35 6.62
N LEU A 178 -8.15 -5.93 6.05
CA LEU A 178 -9.16 -6.68 6.82
C LEU A 178 -8.57 -7.71 7.79
N ARG A 179 -7.51 -8.42 7.36
CA ARG A 179 -6.87 -9.48 8.13
C ARG A 179 -6.02 -8.99 9.32
N TRP A 180 -5.86 -7.67 9.48
CA TRP A 180 -5.00 -7.06 10.51
C TRP A 180 -5.74 -6.09 11.43
N GLU A 181 -6.89 -5.55 11.03
CA GLU A 181 -7.63 -4.57 11.85
C GLU A 181 -8.28 -5.24 13.06
N LYS A 182 -7.62 -5.12 14.22
CA LYS A 182 -8.06 -5.70 15.49
C LYS A 182 -7.97 -4.72 16.64
N GLU A 183 -8.85 -4.91 17.61
CA GLU A 183 -8.82 -4.25 18.91
C GLU A 183 -9.02 -5.31 20.00
N SER A 184 -8.12 -5.36 20.99
CA SER A 184 -8.16 -6.34 22.09
C SER A 184 -8.29 -7.81 21.63
N GLY A 185 -7.69 -8.15 20.50
CA GLY A 185 -7.68 -9.50 19.92
C GLY A 185 -8.87 -9.84 19.02
N GLU A 186 -9.90 -9.01 18.98
CA GLU A 186 -11.08 -9.17 18.12
C GLU A 186 -10.96 -8.31 16.85
N TYR A 187 -11.55 -8.76 15.75
CA TYR A 187 -11.60 -7.98 14.52
C TYR A 187 -12.54 -6.79 14.65
N ILE A 188 -12.09 -5.64 14.16
CA ILE A 188 -12.90 -4.42 14.09
C ILE A 188 -13.88 -4.58 12.91
N ASP A 189 -15.16 -4.29 13.15
CA ASP A 189 -16.15 -4.23 12.08
C ASP A 189 -15.77 -3.14 11.06
N THR A 190 -15.88 -3.46 9.77
CA THR A 190 -15.53 -2.56 8.67
C THR A 190 -16.36 -1.27 8.65
N GLU A 191 -17.55 -1.27 9.24
CA GLU A 191 -18.39 -0.08 9.43
C GLU A 191 -17.74 0.94 10.38
N LYS A 192 -16.86 0.48 11.29
CA LYS A 192 -16.14 1.32 12.25
C LYS A 192 -14.81 1.85 11.70
N TYR A 193 -14.44 1.49 10.47
CA TYR A 193 -13.24 2.05 9.85
C TYR A 193 -13.41 3.56 9.67
N LEU A 194 -12.31 4.31 9.84
CA LEU A 194 -12.33 5.76 9.65
C LEU A 194 -12.73 6.10 8.21
N PRO A 195 -13.65 7.05 7.97
CA PRO A 195 -14.06 7.39 6.62
C PRO A 195 -12.90 7.79 5.70
N VAL A 196 -11.94 8.55 6.23
CA VAL A 196 -10.69 8.90 5.54
C VAL A 196 -9.71 7.73 5.62
N SER A 197 -10.03 6.63 4.93
CA SER A 197 -9.17 5.46 4.80
C SER A 197 -9.44 4.70 3.51
N LEU A 198 -8.51 3.80 3.19
CA LEU A 198 -8.61 2.80 2.14
C LEU A 198 -8.74 1.42 2.78
N ALA A 199 -9.84 0.72 2.51
CA ALA A 199 -10.01 -0.68 2.88
C ALA A 199 -9.50 -1.60 1.79
N THR A 200 -8.73 -2.63 2.16
CA THR A 200 -8.34 -3.72 1.25
C THR A 200 -8.38 -5.07 1.94
N THR A 201 -8.57 -6.13 1.15
CA THR A 201 -8.47 -7.52 1.63
C THR A 201 -7.02 -8.01 1.71
N SER A 202 -6.16 -7.55 0.79
CA SER A 202 -4.73 -7.85 0.70
C SER A 202 -3.98 -6.76 -0.07
N THR A 203 -2.67 -6.68 0.10
CA THR A 203 -1.77 -5.99 -0.84
C THR A 203 -1.04 -7.00 -1.72
N HIS A 204 -0.20 -6.52 -2.64
CA HIS A 204 0.67 -7.37 -3.46
C HIS A 204 1.70 -8.17 -2.63
N ASP A 205 1.99 -7.73 -1.40
CA ASP A 205 2.92 -8.38 -0.46
C ASP A 205 2.29 -9.51 0.32
N ASN A 206 0.96 -9.68 0.25
CA ASN A 206 0.26 -10.73 0.98
C ASN A 206 -0.07 -11.92 0.08
N GLU A 207 -0.23 -13.09 0.69
CA GLU A 207 -0.93 -14.18 0.04
C GLU A 207 -2.40 -13.79 -0.25
N PRO A 208 -2.94 -14.12 -1.45
CA PRO A 208 -4.34 -13.92 -1.78
C PRO A 208 -5.28 -14.58 -0.77
N LEU A 209 -6.52 -14.11 -0.66
CA LEU A 209 -7.47 -14.57 0.36
C LEU A 209 -7.74 -16.06 0.27
N ALA A 210 -7.78 -16.61 -0.94
CA ALA A 210 -7.98 -18.04 -1.14
C ALA A 210 -6.89 -18.87 -0.47
N GLN A 211 -5.64 -18.39 -0.48
CA GLN A 211 -4.51 -19.03 0.15
C GLN A 211 -4.46 -18.73 1.65
N TRP A 212 -4.68 -17.48 2.05
CA TRP A 212 -4.77 -17.09 3.46
C TRP A 212 -5.82 -17.90 4.21
N TRP A 213 -7.04 -18.00 3.66
CA TRP A 213 -8.14 -18.78 4.24
C TRP A 213 -7.78 -20.25 4.44
N LYS A 214 -6.89 -20.81 3.62
CA LYS A 214 -6.43 -22.20 3.76
C LYS A 214 -5.47 -22.36 4.94
N ILE A 215 -4.57 -21.40 5.15
CA ILE A 215 -3.43 -21.54 6.07
C ILE A 215 -3.67 -20.93 7.46
N ILE A 216 -4.63 -20.02 7.62
CA ILE A 216 -4.92 -19.44 8.93
C ILE A 216 -5.42 -20.48 9.93
N SER A 217 -5.08 -20.26 11.21
CA SER A 217 -5.50 -21.13 12.30
C SER A 217 -7.03 -21.17 12.44
N ALA A 218 -7.57 -22.28 12.95
CA ALA A 218 -9.00 -22.44 13.14
C ALA A 218 -9.60 -21.38 14.09
N GLY A 219 -8.86 -20.98 15.13
CA GLY A 219 -9.28 -19.91 16.05
C GLY A 219 -9.36 -18.56 15.36
N GLU A 220 -8.31 -18.18 14.65
CA GLU A 220 -8.22 -16.94 13.90
C GLU A 220 -9.31 -16.84 12.82
N LYS A 221 -9.55 -17.95 12.11
CA LYS A 221 -10.61 -18.06 11.10
C LYS A 221 -12.00 -17.86 11.68
N ARG A 222 -12.27 -18.36 12.89
CA ARG A 222 -13.55 -18.15 13.58
C ARG A 222 -13.74 -16.69 13.96
N LEU A 223 -12.71 -16.02 14.48
CA LEU A 223 -12.76 -14.60 14.82
C LEU A 223 -12.99 -13.73 13.58
N PHE A 224 -12.24 -13.98 12.50
CA PHE A 224 -12.42 -13.26 11.25
C PHE A 224 -13.83 -13.49 10.69
N TRP A 225 -14.28 -14.75 10.64
CA TRP A 225 -15.61 -15.07 10.13
C TRP A 225 -16.76 -14.49 10.97
N LYS A 226 -16.57 -14.35 12.28
CA LYS A 226 -17.52 -13.65 13.15
C LYS A 226 -17.72 -12.19 12.72
N MET A 227 -16.63 -11.49 12.35
CA MET A 227 -16.72 -10.12 11.80
C MET A 227 -17.44 -10.10 10.44
N ILE A 228 -17.13 -11.05 9.56
CA ILE A 228 -17.75 -11.12 8.23
C ILE A 228 -19.24 -11.48 8.30
N SER A 229 -19.61 -12.38 9.21
CA SER A 229 -20.97 -12.94 9.28
C SER A 229 -21.89 -12.24 10.28
N GLY A 230 -21.32 -11.46 11.21
CA GLY A 230 -22.02 -10.90 12.36
C GLY A 230 -22.46 -11.95 13.39
N ARG A 231 -22.06 -13.22 13.24
CA ARG A 231 -22.53 -14.35 14.06
C ARG A 231 -21.38 -15.27 14.43
N GLN A 232 -21.49 -15.93 15.58
CA GLN A 232 -20.55 -16.95 15.99
C GLN A 232 -20.92 -18.29 15.35
N GLU A 233 -20.55 -18.47 14.07
CA GLU A 233 -20.86 -19.67 13.28
C GLU A 233 -19.59 -20.34 12.72
N THR A 234 -19.72 -21.60 12.30
CA THR A 234 -18.61 -22.34 11.68
C THR A 234 -18.23 -21.70 10.33
N PRO A 235 -16.95 -21.31 10.13
CA PRO A 235 -16.52 -20.74 8.86
C PRO A 235 -16.72 -21.72 7.70
N PRO A 236 -17.36 -21.31 6.58
CA PRO A 236 -17.61 -22.19 5.46
C PRO A 236 -16.36 -22.38 4.58
N PRO A 237 -16.42 -23.26 3.56
CA PRO A 237 -15.41 -23.29 2.51
C PRO A 237 -15.24 -21.93 1.83
N PHE A 238 -14.02 -21.64 1.35
CA PHE A 238 -13.71 -20.33 0.76
C PHE A 238 -14.64 -19.94 -0.40
N SER A 239 -15.09 -20.91 -1.21
CA SER A 239 -16.05 -20.68 -2.30
C SER A 239 -17.35 -20.02 -1.85
N LYS A 240 -17.80 -20.28 -0.61
CA LYS A 240 -18.99 -19.63 -0.01
C LYS A 240 -18.63 -18.40 0.83
N ALA A 241 -17.40 -18.32 1.34
CA ALA A 241 -16.94 -17.18 2.14
C ALA A 241 -16.60 -15.96 1.27
N ARG A 242 -16.03 -16.16 0.08
CA ARG A 242 -15.45 -15.12 -0.78
C ARG A 242 -16.38 -13.94 -1.02
N SER A 243 -17.60 -14.20 -1.50
CA SER A 243 -18.56 -13.12 -1.82
C SER A 243 -18.95 -12.32 -0.57
N ARG A 244 -19.13 -12.98 0.58
CA ARG A 244 -19.43 -12.30 1.85
C ARG A 244 -18.25 -11.45 2.34
N ILE A 245 -17.02 -11.92 2.15
CA ILE A 245 -15.82 -11.14 2.51
C ILE A 245 -15.69 -9.90 1.63
N ILE A 246 -15.86 -10.06 0.31
CA ILE A 246 -15.84 -8.96 -0.64
C ILE A 246 -16.94 -7.95 -0.32
N LYS A 247 -18.18 -8.43 -0.07
CA LYS A 247 -19.31 -7.57 0.31
C LYS A 247 -19.01 -6.78 1.59
N LYS A 248 -18.50 -7.43 2.64
CA LYS A 248 -18.13 -6.76 3.90
C LYS A 248 -17.05 -5.68 3.73
N LEU A 249 -16.10 -5.87 2.80
CA LEU A 249 -15.13 -4.82 2.43
C LEU A 249 -15.82 -3.64 1.72
N LEU A 250 -16.65 -3.94 0.74
CA LEU A 250 -17.36 -2.92 -0.04
C LEU A 250 -18.35 -2.13 0.84
N GLU A 251 -18.91 -2.73 1.88
CA GLU A 251 -19.77 -2.05 2.85
C GLU A 251 -18.99 -1.28 3.93
N SER A 252 -17.65 -1.28 3.88
CA SER A 252 -16.84 -0.53 4.84
C SER A 252 -17.10 0.97 4.77
N SER A 253 -16.89 1.66 5.89
CA SER A 253 -17.00 3.13 5.95
C SER A 253 -15.85 3.86 5.25
N SER A 254 -14.81 3.14 4.80
CA SER A 254 -13.65 3.69 4.10
C SER A 254 -14.03 4.38 2.77
N CYS A 255 -13.47 5.56 2.51
CA CYS A 255 -13.71 6.31 1.27
C CYS A 255 -13.22 5.57 0.01
N LEU A 256 -12.23 4.68 0.15
CA LEU A 256 -11.74 3.81 -0.91
C LEU A 256 -11.85 2.35 -0.48
N ALA A 257 -12.29 1.50 -1.41
CA ALA A 257 -12.21 0.04 -1.27
C ALA A 257 -11.42 -0.50 -2.46
N VAL A 258 -10.28 -1.14 -2.20
CA VAL A 258 -9.38 -1.67 -3.23
C VAL A 258 -9.27 -3.18 -3.04
N LEU A 259 -9.44 -3.93 -4.13
CA LEU A 259 -9.42 -5.38 -4.13
C LEU A 259 -8.35 -5.89 -5.10
N PRO A 260 -7.42 -6.74 -4.67
CA PRO A 260 -6.60 -7.52 -5.58
C PRO A 260 -7.48 -8.37 -6.51
N ILE A 261 -7.11 -8.43 -7.78
CA ILE A 261 -7.89 -9.18 -8.77
C ILE A 261 -7.97 -10.67 -8.42
N GLN A 262 -6.95 -11.21 -7.77
CA GLN A 262 -6.95 -12.58 -7.26
C GLN A 262 -8.08 -12.83 -6.26
N ASP A 263 -8.40 -11.85 -5.42
CA ASP A 263 -9.42 -12.02 -4.39
C ASP A 263 -10.83 -12.02 -5.00
N ILE A 264 -11.05 -11.19 -6.03
CA ILE A 264 -12.30 -11.18 -6.82
C ILE A 264 -12.53 -12.57 -7.45
N PHE A 265 -11.52 -13.11 -8.12
CA PHE A 265 -11.63 -14.38 -8.85
C PHE A 265 -11.32 -15.63 -8.00
N GLY A 266 -10.91 -15.47 -6.75
CA GLY A 266 -10.52 -16.57 -5.85
C GLY A 266 -9.24 -17.31 -6.26
N LEU A 267 -8.32 -16.62 -6.93
CA LEU A 267 -7.02 -17.14 -7.35
C LEU A 267 -6.07 -17.22 -6.15
N LYS A 268 -5.02 -18.05 -6.27
CA LYS A 268 -4.05 -18.31 -5.18
C LYS A 268 -2.65 -17.77 -5.48
N ASP A 269 -2.44 -17.27 -6.69
CA ASP A 269 -1.14 -16.84 -7.19
C ASP A 269 -0.73 -15.51 -6.54
N ARG A 270 0.35 -15.58 -5.76
CA ARG A 270 0.91 -14.44 -5.04
C ARG A 270 1.74 -13.56 -5.97
N ILE A 271 1.68 -12.25 -5.78
CA ILE A 271 2.48 -11.29 -6.55
C ILE A 271 3.91 -11.22 -6.01
N ASN A 272 4.04 -11.02 -4.70
CA ASN A 272 5.34 -10.86 -4.04
C ASN A 272 5.37 -11.58 -2.70
N ILE A 273 6.50 -12.24 -2.40
CA ILE A 273 6.85 -12.73 -1.07
C ILE A 273 7.94 -11.79 -0.52
N PRO A 274 7.60 -10.92 0.45
CA PRO A 274 8.55 -9.98 1.04
C PRO A 274 9.81 -10.68 1.55
N ASN A 275 10.94 -9.96 1.52
CA ASN A 275 12.25 -10.45 1.96
C ASN A 275 12.75 -11.70 1.21
N THR A 276 12.33 -11.89 -0.04
CA THR A 276 12.88 -12.93 -0.93
C THR A 276 13.29 -12.35 -2.28
N VAL A 277 14.34 -12.91 -2.87
CA VAL A 277 14.78 -12.59 -4.23
C VAL A 277 14.60 -13.83 -5.08
N GLY A 278 13.95 -13.69 -6.24
CA GLY A 278 13.75 -14.81 -7.16
C GLY A 278 12.72 -14.52 -8.24
N SER A 279 12.67 -15.39 -9.25
CA SER A 279 11.77 -15.28 -10.39
C SER A 279 10.29 -15.49 -10.05
N HIS A 280 9.98 -15.92 -8.82
CA HIS A 280 8.61 -16.08 -8.33
C HIS A 280 7.94 -14.77 -7.95
N ASN A 281 8.70 -13.70 -7.68
CA ASN A 281 8.14 -12.38 -7.39
C ASN A 281 7.91 -11.61 -8.69
N TRP A 282 6.81 -10.84 -8.73
CA TRP A 282 6.47 -9.93 -9.84
C TRP A 282 6.31 -10.62 -11.21
N SER A 283 6.09 -11.94 -11.22
CA SER A 283 5.98 -12.75 -12.44
C SER A 283 4.57 -13.28 -12.71
N TYR A 284 3.63 -13.07 -11.78
CA TYR A 284 2.23 -13.43 -11.98
C TYR A 284 1.65 -12.74 -13.22
N ARG A 285 0.94 -13.53 -14.04
CA ARG A 285 0.18 -13.08 -15.21
C ARG A 285 -1.10 -13.90 -15.29
N PHE A 286 -2.12 -13.36 -15.97
CA PHE A 286 -3.29 -14.17 -16.32
C PHE A 286 -2.87 -15.38 -17.16
N ALA A 287 -3.44 -16.55 -16.84
CA ALA A 287 -3.16 -17.81 -17.50
C ALA A 287 -3.74 -17.90 -18.94
N ALA A 288 -4.47 -16.88 -19.39
CA ALA A 288 -5.08 -16.81 -20.71
C ALA A 288 -5.13 -15.34 -21.18
N PRO A 289 -5.30 -15.10 -22.49
CA PRO A 289 -5.68 -13.78 -23.01
C PRO A 289 -6.89 -13.21 -22.26
N VAL A 290 -6.96 -11.88 -22.16
CA VAL A 290 -7.97 -11.19 -21.35
C VAL A 290 -9.38 -11.54 -21.81
N GLU A 291 -9.61 -11.63 -23.11
CA GLU A 291 -10.90 -11.97 -23.72
C GLU A 291 -11.40 -13.33 -23.22
N ASN A 292 -10.53 -14.35 -23.26
CA ASN A 292 -10.84 -15.70 -22.80
C ASN A 292 -11.04 -15.74 -21.28
N PHE A 293 -10.26 -14.96 -20.53
CA PHE A 293 -10.39 -14.86 -19.09
C PHE A 293 -11.76 -14.26 -18.70
N LEU A 294 -12.17 -13.18 -19.36
CA LEU A 294 -13.45 -12.53 -19.14
C LEU A 294 -14.62 -13.46 -19.48
N THR A 295 -14.57 -14.18 -20.61
CA THR A 295 -15.61 -15.16 -20.97
C THR A 295 -15.71 -16.28 -19.93
N LYS A 296 -14.58 -16.85 -19.50
CA LYS A 296 -14.54 -17.93 -18.51
C LYS A 296 -15.13 -17.50 -17.16
N HIS A 297 -14.96 -16.22 -16.79
CA HIS A 297 -15.34 -15.70 -15.48
C HIS A 297 -16.56 -14.77 -15.50
N ALA A 298 -17.36 -14.79 -16.57
CA ALA A 298 -18.50 -13.90 -16.77
C ALA A 298 -19.48 -13.86 -15.58
N GLU A 299 -19.84 -15.02 -15.03
CA GLU A 299 -20.73 -15.11 -13.85
C GLU A 299 -20.10 -14.46 -12.60
N THR A 300 -18.79 -14.62 -12.40
CA THR A 300 -18.09 -13.97 -11.26
C THR A 300 -18.06 -12.46 -11.42
N ILE A 301 -17.89 -11.97 -12.66
CA ILE A 301 -17.90 -10.53 -12.97
C ILE A 301 -19.29 -9.94 -12.72
N GLU A 302 -20.35 -10.61 -13.18
CA GLU A 302 -21.74 -10.17 -12.98
C GLU A 302 -22.09 -10.07 -11.50
N ASN A 303 -21.79 -11.13 -10.74
CA ASN A 303 -22.02 -11.16 -9.30
C ASN A 303 -21.23 -10.08 -8.57
N PHE A 304 -19.98 -9.83 -8.99
CA PHE A 304 -19.15 -8.77 -8.41
C PHE A 304 -19.74 -7.39 -8.71
N ARG A 305 -20.17 -7.11 -9.94
CA ARG A 305 -20.82 -5.85 -10.31
C ARG A 305 -22.06 -5.59 -9.46
N LYS A 306 -22.95 -6.56 -9.36
CA LYS A 306 -24.14 -6.46 -8.50
C LYS A 306 -23.78 -6.18 -7.05
N THR A 307 -22.73 -6.81 -6.53
CA THR A 307 -22.28 -6.57 -5.14
C THR A 307 -21.74 -5.14 -4.97
N VAL A 308 -21.03 -4.61 -5.96
CA VAL A 308 -20.53 -3.23 -5.97
C VAL A 308 -21.68 -2.22 -6.00
N GLU A 309 -22.71 -2.46 -6.83
CA GLU A 309 -23.92 -1.63 -6.91
C GLU A 309 -24.73 -1.66 -5.60
N GLU A 310 -24.96 -2.85 -5.03
CA GLU A 310 -25.65 -3.01 -3.74
C GLU A 310 -24.94 -2.29 -2.58
N ALA A 311 -23.61 -2.23 -2.62
CA ALA A 311 -22.79 -1.54 -1.62
C ALA A 311 -22.70 -0.02 -1.87
N GLY A 312 -23.35 0.51 -2.92
CA GLY A 312 -23.32 1.93 -3.25
C GLY A 312 -21.97 2.43 -3.77
N ARG A 313 -21.19 1.55 -4.42
CA ARG A 313 -19.86 1.85 -4.98
C ARG A 313 -19.77 1.67 -6.50
N GLY A 314 -20.92 1.53 -7.17
CA GLY A 314 -21.04 1.41 -8.63
C GLY A 314 -20.89 2.71 -9.38
#